data_AF-A0A9D0ZQG3-F1
#
_entry.id   AF-A0A9D0ZQG3-F1
#
_cell.length_a   1.000
_cell.length_b   1.000
_cell.length_c   1.000
_cell.angle_alpha   90.00
_cell.angle_beta   90.00
_cell.angle_gamma   90.00
#
_symmetry.space_group_name_H-M   'P 1'
#
loop_
_entity.id
_entity.type
_entity.pdbx_description
1 polymer ?
#
loop_
_entity_poly.entity_id
_entity_poly.type
_entity_poly.pdbx_seq_one_letter_code
_entity_poly.pdbx_strand_id
1 'polypeptide(L)'
;MDKNRRNRIAIISIMTYYARQIFDETKLYEFRKSPLKNELLNKKIYVYSAKEDKAIIGYFKVSDILNGNTDEILHATGYDKRQDGHEIVEYYGKNNPNCYALHLYDVTEFEEYLSLRDMRSISKNADMPQYIKFIYDNDPLYEVIIEWDEAFSLDGNLCDNPSKTKQMILQKARMKGRK
;
A
#
# COMPACT_ATOMS: atom_id res chain seq x y z
N MET A 1 -25.18 12.66 -14.54
CA MET A 1 -23.70 12.69 -14.53
C MET A 1 -23.26 13.33 -13.23
N ASP A 2 -22.72 12.51 -12.33
CA ASP A 2 -22.49 12.90 -10.95
C ASP A 2 -21.31 13.87 -10.85
N LYS A 3 -21.61 15.15 -10.62
CA LYS A 3 -20.64 16.23 -10.43
C LYS A 3 -20.02 16.10 -9.02
N ASN A 4 -19.12 15.14 -8.77
CA ASN A 4 -18.10 15.22 -7.68
C ASN A 4 -17.21 13.99 -7.44
N ARG A 5 -17.06 13.02 -8.35
CA ARG A 5 -16.04 11.98 -8.14
C ARG A 5 -14.64 12.52 -8.45
N ARG A 6 -13.99 13.09 -7.43
CA ARG A 6 -12.54 13.38 -7.45
C ARG A 6 -11.78 12.09 -7.61
N ASN A 7 -10.75 12.09 -8.45
CA ASN A 7 -9.85 10.95 -8.55
C ASN A 7 -9.08 10.82 -7.24
N ARG A 8 -8.80 9.58 -6.84
CA ARG A 8 -8.02 9.30 -5.64
C ARG A 8 -7.28 7.97 -5.74
N ILE A 9 -6.22 7.87 -4.96
CA ILE A 9 -5.47 6.64 -4.72
C ILE A 9 -5.58 6.24 -3.25
N ALA A 10 -5.38 4.96 -2.97
CA ALA A 10 -5.37 4.41 -1.62
C ALA A 10 -3.95 4.02 -1.23
N ILE A 11 -3.53 4.41 -0.02
CA ILE A 11 -2.26 4.00 0.58
C ILE A 11 -2.58 3.26 1.87
N ILE A 12 -1.99 2.08 2.06
CA ILE A 12 -2.10 1.28 3.28
C ILE A 12 -0.73 1.18 3.95
N SER A 13 -0.69 1.36 5.27
CA SER A 13 0.57 1.24 6.04
C SER A 13 0.74 -0.18 6.56
N ILE A 14 1.89 -0.79 6.27
CA ILE A 14 2.25 -2.16 6.69
C ILE A 14 3.62 -2.10 7.37
N MET A 15 3.81 -2.89 8.43
CA MET A 15 5.13 -3.04 9.06
C MET A 15 6.09 -3.67 8.05
N THR A 16 7.32 -3.15 7.94
CA THR A 16 8.28 -3.55 6.90
C THR A 16 8.43 -5.06 6.77
N TYR A 17 8.55 -5.76 7.90
CA TYR A 17 8.65 -7.22 7.93
C TYR A 17 7.54 -7.93 7.11
N TYR A 18 6.29 -7.52 7.28
CA TYR A 18 5.16 -8.09 6.53
C TYR A 18 5.07 -7.55 5.11
N ALA A 19 5.44 -6.28 4.89
CA ALA A 19 5.45 -5.70 3.55
C ALA A 19 6.44 -6.45 2.64
N ARG A 20 7.62 -6.80 3.16
CA ARG A 20 8.61 -7.64 2.46
C ARG A 20 8.04 -9.00 2.07
N GLN A 21 7.38 -9.69 3.00
CA GLN A 21 6.74 -10.97 2.69
C GLN A 21 5.66 -10.86 1.60
N ILE A 22 4.95 -9.73 1.51
CA ILE A 22 3.96 -9.49 0.44
C ILE A 22 4.68 -9.40 -0.91
N PHE A 23 5.73 -8.59 -1.02
CA PHE A 23 6.48 -8.40 -2.28
C PHE A 23 7.33 -9.61 -2.67
N ASP A 24 7.76 -10.43 -1.69
CA ASP A 24 8.36 -11.75 -1.92
C ASP A 24 7.30 -12.82 -2.27
N GLU A 25 6.01 -12.45 -2.34
CA GLU A 25 4.85 -13.32 -2.58
C GLU A 25 4.70 -14.49 -1.59
N THR A 26 5.35 -14.42 -0.43
CA THR A 26 5.23 -15.41 0.65
C THR A 26 4.05 -15.13 1.57
N LYS A 27 3.48 -13.91 1.53
CA LYS A 27 2.27 -13.51 2.27
C LYS A 27 1.15 -13.14 1.30
N LEU A 28 0.20 -14.07 1.12
CA LEU A 28 -0.90 -13.94 0.16
C LEU A 28 -2.13 -13.20 0.73
N TYR A 29 -2.16 -12.96 2.04
CA TYR A 29 -3.25 -12.27 2.71
C TYR A 29 -2.73 -11.14 3.60
N GLU A 30 -3.35 -9.97 3.51
CA GLU A 30 -3.19 -8.89 4.49
C GLU A 30 -4.33 -8.93 5.50
N PHE A 31 -4.02 -8.97 6.79
CA PHE A 31 -5.03 -9.05 7.85
C PHE A 31 -5.32 -7.66 8.41
N ARG A 32 -6.59 -7.35 8.69
CA ARG A 32 -7.03 -6.07 9.29
C ARG A 32 -8.15 -6.27 10.32
N LYS A 33 -8.22 -5.37 11.31
CA LYS A 33 -9.30 -5.33 12.32
C LYS A 33 -10.55 -4.61 11.81
N SER A 34 -10.42 -3.88 10.72
CA SER A 34 -11.48 -3.08 10.12
C SER A 34 -11.63 -3.45 8.65
N PRO A 35 -12.85 -3.41 8.10
CA PRO A 35 -13.10 -3.80 6.72
C PRO A 35 -12.38 -2.88 5.73
N LEU A 36 -11.98 -3.44 4.60
CA LEU A 36 -11.61 -2.68 3.41
C LEU A 36 -12.90 -2.28 2.68
N LYS A 37 -12.94 -1.07 2.10
CA LYS A 37 -14.11 -0.66 1.30
C LYS A 37 -14.14 -1.45 -0.01
N ASN A 38 -15.31 -2.02 -0.36
CA ASN A 38 -15.49 -2.80 -1.60
C ASN A 38 -15.10 -2.04 -2.88
N GLU A 39 -15.16 -0.69 -2.87
CA GLU A 39 -14.71 0.15 -3.98
C GLU A 39 -13.20 0.05 -4.27
N LEU A 40 -12.42 -0.55 -3.38
CA LEU A 40 -10.99 -0.82 -3.53
C LEU A 40 -10.67 -2.21 -4.06
N LEU A 41 -11.67 -3.09 -4.19
CA LEU A 41 -11.49 -4.37 -4.86
C LEU A 41 -11.01 -4.14 -6.29
N ASN A 42 -10.01 -4.92 -6.69
CA ASN A 42 -9.36 -4.86 -8.00
C ASN A 42 -8.76 -3.48 -8.37
N LYS A 43 -8.50 -2.61 -7.38
CA LYS A 43 -7.79 -1.34 -7.55
C LYS A 43 -6.40 -1.43 -6.95
N LYS A 44 -5.44 -0.68 -7.50
CA LYS A 44 -4.11 -0.54 -6.89
C LYS A 44 -4.25 0.08 -5.50
N ILE A 45 -3.67 -0.58 -4.51
CA ILE A 45 -3.48 -0.07 -3.16
C ILE A 45 -1.98 0.02 -2.93
N TYR A 46 -1.47 1.23 -2.78
CA TYR A 46 -0.06 1.49 -2.56
C TYR A 46 0.35 1.10 -1.14
N VAL A 47 1.50 0.47 -0.99
CA VAL A 47 2.00 -0.03 0.29
C VAL A 47 3.04 0.94 0.84
N TYR A 48 2.73 1.57 1.97
CA TYR A 48 3.70 2.30 2.76
C TYR A 48 4.33 1.37 3.80
N SER A 49 5.62 1.10 3.67
CA SER A 49 6.42 0.32 4.62
C SER A 49 6.89 1.20 5.78
N ALA A 50 6.39 0.93 6.99
CA ALA A 50 6.30 1.96 8.02
C ALA A 50 7.52 2.13 8.95
N LYS A 51 8.31 1.07 9.19
CA LYS A 51 9.27 1.05 10.31
C LYS A 51 10.72 1.29 9.87
N GLU A 52 11.21 0.48 8.95
CA GLU A 52 12.60 0.52 8.47
C GLU A 52 12.69 1.35 7.18
N ASP A 53 11.87 1.04 6.17
CA ASP A 53 11.94 1.73 4.86
C ASP A 53 11.41 3.18 4.94
N LYS A 54 10.28 3.38 5.64
CA LYS A 54 9.55 4.66 5.71
C LYS A 54 9.27 5.24 4.33
N ALA A 55 8.73 4.41 3.43
CA ALA A 55 8.53 4.73 2.03
C ALA A 55 7.31 4.00 1.44
N ILE A 56 6.77 4.52 0.33
CA ILE A 56 5.91 3.73 -0.55
C ILE A 56 6.83 2.85 -1.41
N ILE A 57 6.63 1.54 -1.32
CA ILE A 57 7.55 0.55 -1.90
C ILE A 57 6.96 -0.25 -3.06
N GLY A 58 5.69 -0.03 -3.38
CA GLY A 58 4.99 -0.77 -4.43
C GLY A 58 3.48 -0.72 -4.22
N TYR A 59 2.78 -1.63 -4.88
CA TYR A 59 1.34 -1.79 -4.75
C TYR A 59 0.93 -3.26 -4.79
N PHE A 60 -0.30 -3.52 -4.36
CA PHE A 60 -1.02 -4.77 -4.65
C PHE A 60 -2.47 -4.45 -5.04
N LYS A 61 -3.19 -5.46 -5.53
CA LYS A 61 -4.65 -5.44 -5.66
C LYS A 61 -5.27 -6.47 -4.72
N VAL A 62 -6.55 -6.27 -4.40
CA VAL A 62 -7.33 -7.18 -3.54
C VAL A 62 -8.46 -7.78 -4.35
N SER A 63 -8.49 -9.11 -4.46
CA SER A 63 -9.51 -9.81 -5.25
C SER A 63 -10.77 -10.08 -4.44
N ASP A 64 -10.59 -10.38 -3.14
CA ASP A 64 -11.67 -10.75 -2.23
C ASP A 64 -11.32 -10.35 -0.79
N ILE A 65 -12.36 -10.23 0.05
CA ILE A 65 -12.26 -9.87 1.47
C ILE A 65 -13.01 -10.93 2.27
N LEU A 66 -12.27 -11.77 2.99
CA LEU A 66 -12.85 -12.68 3.96
C LEU A 66 -13.12 -11.92 5.27
N ASN A 67 -14.23 -12.22 5.93
CA ASN A 67 -14.60 -11.66 7.23
C ASN A 67 -15.14 -12.78 8.13
N GLY A 68 -14.67 -12.82 9.36
CA GLY A 68 -15.07 -13.81 10.37
C GLY A 68 -14.31 -13.60 11.66
N ASN A 69 -14.38 -14.59 12.54
CA ASN A 69 -13.51 -14.58 13.71
C ASN A 69 -12.07 -14.99 13.35
N THR A 70 -11.10 -14.68 14.23
CA THR A 70 -9.68 -15.01 13.98
C THR A 70 -9.46 -16.48 13.63
N ASP A 71 -10.13 -17.41 14.30
CA ASP A 71 -9.91 -18.85 14.12
C ASP A 71 -10.45 -19.31 12.75
N GLU A 72 -11.64 -18.82 12.36
CA GLU A 72 -12.25 -19.05 11.04
C GLU A 72 -11.36 -18.52 9.91
N ILE A 73 -10.85 -17.28 10.08
CA ILE A 73 -10.01 -16.63 9.07
C ILE A 73 -8.67 -17.33 8.91
N LEU A 74 -8.03 -17.73 10.00
CA LEU A 74 -6.77 -18.49 9.94
C LEU A 74 -6.95 -19.83 9.25
N HIS A 75 -8.05 -20.52 9.52
CA HIS A 75 -8.37 -21.78 8.86
C HIS A 75 -8.62 -21.59 7.36
N ALA A 76 -9.45 -20.60 6.99
CA ALA A 76 -9.79 -20.31 5.59
C ALA A 76 -8.58 -19.88 4.75
N THR A 77 -7.62 -19.20 5.37
CA THR A 77 -6.40 -18.71 4.70
C THR A 77 -5.22 -19.68 4.80
N GLY A 78 -5.35 -20.77 5.57
CA GLY A 78 -4.28 -21.73 5.85
C GLY A 78 -3.18 -21.22 6.79
N TYR A 79 -3.36 -20.04 7.40
CA TYR A 79 -2.43 -19.50 8.38
C TYR A 79 -2.50 -20.22 9.73
N ASP A 80 -3.53 -21.03 9.97
CA ASP A 80 -3.57 -21.96 11.12
C ASP A 80 -2.42 -23.00 11.11
N LYS A 81 -1.83 -23.26 9.94
CA LYS A 81 -0.74 -24.23 9.74
C LYS A 81 0.62 -23.58 9.45
N ARG A 82 0.66 -22.27 9.21
CA ARG A 82 1.91 -21.56 8.94
C ARG A 82 2.64 -21.24 10.24
N GLN A 83 3.97 -21.23 10.18
CA GLN A 83 4.79 -20.89 11.35
C GLN A 83 4.53 -19.47 11.86
N ASP A 84 4.23 -18.52 10.99
CA ASP A 84 3.94 -17.10 11.30
C ASP A 84 2.46 -16.85 11.67
N GLY A 85 1.58 -17.85 11.62
CA GLY A 85 0.16 -17.70 11.94
C GLY A 85 -0.11 -17.25 13.38
N HIS A 86 0.76 -17.64 14.32
CA HIS A 86 0.65 -17.26 15.73
C HIS A 86 0.73 -15.75 15.95
N GLU A 87 1.49 -15.02 15.11
CA GLU A 87 1.64 -13.56 15.20
C GLU A 87 0.29 -12.85 14.97
N ILE A 88 -0.58 -13.44 14.15
CA ILE A 88 -1.94 -12.94 13.92
C ILE A 88 -2.78 -13.16 15.19
N VAL A 89 -2.72 -14.34 15.81
CA VAL A 89 -3.45 -14.60 17.07
C VAL A 89 -2.99 -13.66 18.18
N GLU A 90 -1.68 -13.42 18.30
CA GLU A 90 -1.11 -12.50 19.30
C GLU A 90 -1.59 -11.05 19.10
N TYR A 91 -1.66 -10.58 17.86
CA TYR A 91 -2.07 -9.21 17.55
C TYR A 91 -3.59 -8.99 17.58
N TYR A 92 -4.36 -9.96 17.09
CA TYR A 92 -5.81 -9.87 16.94
C TYR A 92 -6.57 -10.40 18.16
N GLY A 93 -5.99 -11.36 18.87
CA GLY A 93 -6.66 -12.14 19.90
C GLY A 93 -7.32 -13.39 19.31
N LYS A 94 -7.29 -14.49 20.07
CA LYS A 94 -7.94 -15.75 19.73
C LYS A 94 -9.45 -15.56 19.63
N ASN A 95 -10.08 -16.13 18.59
CA ASN A 95 -11.52 -16.04 18.34
C ASN A 95 -12.08 -14.59 18.39
N ASN A 96 -11.28 -13.58 18.01
CA ASN A 96 -11.76 -12.20 17.94
C ASN A 96 -12.78 -12.11 16.78
N PRO A 97 -13.99 -11.58 17.00
CA PRO A 97 -15.04 -11.54 15.98
C PRO A 97 -14.76 -10.58 14.80
N ASN A 98 -13.70 -9.75 14.88
CA ASN A 98 -13.35 -8.76 13.87
C ASN A 98 -11.99 -9.09 13.25
N CYS A 99 -11.97 -10.07 12.36
CA CYS A 99 -10.80 -10.38 11.55
C CYS A 99 -11.18 -10.32 10.05
N TYR A 100 -10.46 -9.49 9.31
CA TYR A 100 -10.61 -9.36 7.86
C TYR A 100 -9.33 -9.83 7.19
N ALA A 101 -9.43 -10.66 6.15
CA ALA A 101 -8.30 -11.07 5.33
C ALA A 101 -8.51 -10.60 3.89
N LEU A 102 -7.60 -9.76 3.41
CA LEU A 102 -7.57 -9.23 2.06
C LEU A 102 -6.75 -10.18 1.20
N HIS A 103 -7.39 -10.87 0.25
CA HIS A 103 -6.66 -11.75 -0.67
C HIS A 103 -5.90 -10.92 -1.69
N LEU A 104 -4.57 -11.00 -1.64
CA LEU A 104 -3.68 -10.16 -2.43
C LEU A 104 -3.40 -10.81 -3.78
N TYR A 105 -3.36 -9.99 -4.82
CA TYR A 105 -2.94 -10.39 -6.16
C TYR A 105 -2.34 -9.20 -6.89
N ASP A 106 -1.63 -9.45 -8.01
CA ASP A 106 -1.01 -8.40 -8.82
C ASP A 106 -0.13 -7.49 -7.94
N VAL A 107 0.79 -8.14 -7.23
CA VAL A 107 1.74 -7.51 -6.32
C VAL A 107 2.92 -7.03 -7.16
N THR A 108 3.25 -5.74 -7.04
CA THR A 108 4.33 -5.14 -7.82
C THR A 108 5.14 -4.21 -6.94
N GLU A 109 6.41 -4.56 -6.73
CA GLU A 109 7.38 -3.70 -6.04
C GLU A 109 7.86 -2.59 -6.99
N PHE A 110 8.30 -1.47 -6.41
CA PHE A 110 8.98 -0.41 -7.14
C PHE A 110 10.49 -0.63 -7.14
N GLU A 111 11.13 -0.40 -8.28
CA GLU A 111 12.60 -0.32 -8.42
C GLU A 111 13.19 0.79 -7.53
N GLU A 112 12.48 1.92 -7.39
CA GLU A 112 12.85 3.03 -6.52
C GLU A 112 11.71 3.39 -5.58
N TYR A 113 11.97 3.39 -4.27
CA TYR A 113 10.94 3.75 -3.29
C TYR A 113 10.74 5.25 -3.16
N LEU A 114 9.47 5.64 -2.98
CA LEU A 114 9.08 7.01 -2.66
C LEU A 114 9.12 7.22 -1.15
N SER A 115 10.24 7.75 -0.66
CA SER A 115 10.46 7.93 0.78
C SER A 115 9.54 8.98 1.41
N LEU A 116 9.27 8.86 2.71
CA LEU A 116 8.55 9.89 3.47
C LEU A 116 9.25 11.25 3.42
N ARG A 117 10.59 11.25 3.33
CA ARG A 117 11.38 12.48 3.15
C ARG A 117 11.07 13.15 1.81
N ASP A 118 11.00 12.36 0.74
CA ASP A 118 10.68 12.86 -0.60
C ASP A 118 9.26 13.40 -0.66
N MET A 119 8.28 12.65 -0.12
CA MET A 119 6.90 13.11 0.01
C MET A 119 6.80 14.43 0.80
N ARG A 120 7.50 14.54 1.94
CA ARG A 120 7.52 15.78 2.76
C ARG A 120 8.19 16.96 2.08
N SER A 121 9.07 16.72 1.11
CA SER A 121 9.67 17.78 0.30
C SER A 121 8.68 18.42 -0.68
N ILE A 122 7.55 17.76 -0.93
CA ILE A 122 6.50 18.17 -1.87
C ILE A 122 5.28 18.68 -1.08
N SER A 123 4.83 17.90 -0.09
CA SER A 123 3.74 18.26 0.82
C SER A 123 4.27 18.23 2.26
N LYS A 124 4.53 19.39 2.85
CA LYS A 124 5.22 19.49 4.17
C LYS A 124 4.55 18.68 5.28
N ASN A 125 3.21 18.57 5.22
CA ASN A 125 2.40 17.87 6.20
C ASN A 125 2.09 16.41 5.78
N ALA A 126 2.85 15.86 4.83
CA ALA A 126 2.72 14.47 4.44
C ALA A 126 2.94 13.56 5.67
N ASP A 127 1.87 12.90 6.05
CA ASP A 127 1.80 11.84 7.04
C ASP A 127 1.20 10.58 6.42
N MET A 128 1.50 9.45 7.03
CA MET A 128 1.08 8.13 6.55
C MET A 128 0.08 7.51 7.54
N PRO A 129 -0.92 6.77 7.03
CA PRO A 129 -2.04 6.34 7.86
C PRO A 129 -1.61 5.33 8.92
N GLN A 130 -2.41 5.20 9.98
CA GLN A 130 -2.37 3.99 10.82
C GLN A 130 -3.03 2.79 10.12
N TYR A 131 -4.07 3.04 9.31
CA TYR A 131 -4.77 2.04 8.52
C TYR A 131 -4.65 2.33 7.01
N ILE A 132 -5.57 3.14 6.47
CA ILE A 132 -5.63 3.49 5.05
C ILE A 132 -5.80 5.01 4.89
N LYS A 133 -5.15 5.60 3.89
CA LYS A 133 -5.26 7.02 3.54
C LYS A 133 -5.66 7.15 2.07
N PHE A 134 -6.56 8.08 1.80
CA PHE A 134 -6.88 8.47 0.44
C PHE A 134 -6.14 9.75 0.09
N ILE A 135 -5.41 9.73 -1.02
CA ILE A 135 -4.81 10.94 -1.62
C ILE A 135 -5.66 11.28 -2.83
N TYR A 136 -6.20 12.50 -2.85
CA TYR A 136 -7.06 13.00 -3.92
C TYR A 136 -6.24 13.78 -4.95
N ASP A 137 -6.74 13.89 -6.18
CA ASP A 137 -6.11 14.60 -7.30
C ASP A 137 -5.73 16.06 -7.05
N ASN A 138 -6.31 16.70 -6.05
CA ASN A 138 -5.95 18.05 -5.62
C ASN A 138 -4.78 18.11 -4.61
N ASP A 139 -4.29 16.96 -4.12
CA ASP A 139 -3.08 16.87 -3.32
C ASP A 139 -1.86 16.72 -4.25
N PRO A 140 -0.80 17.54 -4.10
CA PRO A 140 0.41 17.41 -4.91
C PRO A 140 1.06 16.02 -4.91
N LEU A 141 0.85 15.22 -3.87
CA LEU A 141 1.34 13.84 -3.82
C LEU A 141 0.63 12.90 -4.80
N TYR A 142 -0.59 13.23 -5.23
CA TYR A 142 -1.34 12.39 -6.16
C TYR A 142 -0.56 12.20 -7.47
N GLU A 143 -0.21 13.31 -8.14
CA GLU A 143 0.53 13.27 -9.41
C GLU A 143 1.90 12.59 -9.22
N VAL A 144 2.57 12.87 -8.10
CA VAL A 144 3.88 12.29 -7.80
C VAL A 144 3.80 10.78 -7.72
N ILE A 145 2.81 10.24 -7.00
CA ILE A 145 2.68 8.78 -6.83
C ILE A 145 2.32 8.10 -8.15
N ILE A 146 1.48 8.71 -8.99
CA ILE A 146 1.16 8.19 -10.33
C ILE A 146 2.42 8.19 -11.22
N GLU A 147 3.15 9.30 -11.28
CA GLU A 147 4.40 9.37 -12.05
C GLU A 147 5.47 8.41 -11.50
N TRP A 148 5.46 8.13 -10.19
CA TRP A 148 6.35 7.15 -9.57
C TRP A 148 6.00 5.71 -9.96
N ASP A 149 4.71 5.34 -9.90
CA ASP A 149 4.19 4.05 -10.33
C ASP A 149 4.55 3.78 -11.81
N GLU A 150 4.26 4.75 -12.69
CA GLU A 150 4.58 4.63 -14.11
C GLU A 150 6.09 4.47 -14.40
N ALA A 151 6.94 5.08 -13.56
CA ALA A 151 8.38 5.09 -13.78
C ALA A 151 9.11 3.88 -13.18
N PHE A 152 8.61 3.32 -12.07
CA PHE A 152 9.38 2.40 -11.23
C PHE A 152 8.71 1.07 -10.94
N SER A 153 7.45 0.86 -11.33
CA SER A 153 6.82 -0.45 -11.14
C SER A 153 7.52 -1.55 -11.95
N LEU A 154 7.87 -2.65 -11.27
CA LEU A 154 8.59 -3.77 -11.87
C LEU A 154 7.75 -4.61 -12.85
N ASP A 155 6.44 -4.36 -12.94
CA ASP A 155 5.55 -4.93 -13.96
C ASP A 155 5.55 -4.14 -15.29
N GLY A 156 6.23 -2.99 -15.33
CA GLY A 156 6.39 -2.13 -16.49
C GLY A 156 7.74 -2.32 -17.21
N ASN A 157 8.11 -1.32 -18.02
CA ASN A 157 9.46 -1.25 -18.57
C ASN A 157 10.42 -0.74 -17.48
N LEU A 158 11.48 -1.49 -17.19
CA LEU A 158 12.54 -1.08 -16.27
C LEU A 158 13.08 0.31 -16.65
N CYS A 159 13.33 1.15 -15.65
CA CYS A 159 13.80 2.50 -15.89
C CYS A 159 15.30 2.47 -16.24
N ASP A 160 15.68 2.94 -17.44
CA ASP A 160 17.09 2.98 -17.87
C ASP A 160 18.00 3.78 -16.92
N ASN A 161 17.45 4.79 -16.24
CA ASN A 161 18.21 5.62 -15.30
C ASN A 161 17.35 6.06 -14.11
N PRO A 162 17.17 5.17 -13.10
CA PRO A 162 16.22 5.41 -12.02
C PRO A 162 16.54 6.66 -11.21
N SER A 163 17.83 6.91 -10.95
CA SER A 163 18.31 8.09 -10.23
C SER A 163 17.95 9.41 -10.92
N LYS A 164 18.14 9.51 -12.24
CA LYS A 164 17.81 10.71 -13.01
C LYS A 164 16.29 10.92 -13.08
N THR A 165 15.53 9.85 -13.31
CA THR A 165 14.07 9.89 -13.37
C THR A 165 13.47 10.35 -12.04
N LYS A 166 13.97 9.80 -10.93
CA LYS A 166 13.60 10.20 -9.57
C LYS A 166 13.81 11.69 -9.33
N GLN A 167 14.99 12.20 -9.67
CA GLN A 167 15.29 13.63 -9.53
C GLN A 167 14.37 14.50 -10.37
N MET A 168 14.07 14.08 -11.61
CA MET A 168 13.19 14.79 -12.52
C MET A 168 11.76 14.90 -11.96
N ILE A 169 11.17 13.79 -11.51
CA ILE A 169 9.82 13.76 -10.92
C ILE A 169 9.75 14.70 -9.70
N LEU A 170 10.70 14.58 -8.78
CA LEU A 170 10.73 15.41 -7.56
C LEU A 170 10.92 16.90 -7.86
N GLN A 171 11.80 17.25 -8.82
CA GLN A 171 12.00 18.65 -9.22
C GLN A 171 10.74 19.25 -9.84
N LYS A 172 10.09 18.51 -10.76
CA LYS A 172 8.83 18.92 -11.39
C LYS A 172 7.74 19.18 -10.35
N ALA A 173 7.56 18.28 -9.38
CA ALA A 173 6.58 18.42 -8.31
C ALA A 173 6.84 19.64 -7.42
N ARG A 174 8.11 19.88 -7.03
CA ARG A 174 8.51 21.04 -6.22
C ARG A 174 8.30 22.37 -6.96
N MET A 175 8.44 22.41 -8.28
CA MET A 175 8.17 23.61 -9.07
C MET A 175 6.67 23.92 -9.16
N LYS A 176 5.81 22.89 -9.27
CA LYS A 176 4.34 23.08 -9.29
C LYS A 176 3.81 23.67 -7.99
N GLY A 177 4.29 23.21 -6.83
CA GLY A 177 3.85 23.70 -5.51
C GLY A 177 4.34 25.09 -5.11
N ARG A 178 5.12 25.79 -5.96
CA ARG A 178 5.59 27.17 -5.73
C ARG A 178 4.79 28.24 -6.50
N LYS A 179 3.86 27.82 -7.37
CA LYS A 179 2.94 28.72 -8.08
C LYS A 179 1.64 28.87 -7.29
#